data_AF-A0A350M4Q6-F1
#
_entry.id   AF-A0A350M4Q6-F1
#
_cell.length_a   1.000
_cell.length_b   1.000
_cell.length_c   1.000
_cell.angle_alpha   90.00
_cell.angle_beta   90.00
_cell.angle_gamma   90.00
#
_symmetry.space_group_name_H-M   'P 1'
#
loop_
_entity.id
_entity.type
_entity.pdbx_description
1 polymer ?
#
loop_
_entity_poly.entity_id
_entity_poly.type
_entity_poly.pdbx_seq_one_letter_code
_entity_poly.pdbx_strand_id
1 'polypeptide(L)'
;MENIFLKKGKKLELDVSKPFLANDSNLVWYIASGSVNLSGTKVVGGEPVGKIQDFTTLNKGQAFFGIRLRDYQSLCFLASPQEETVLYVLSLEELKAWGEVNSENAKSLDEFVRDWVTVLYKGLEQEGTYPEIDHIARVGWSGNIEKNHILSTKHSVIWFEASNPNALLFNDLIELSQIDADFLLPISRYGFIRASEDLQIAAEQEEVSVHKAELWKGLSVFNDLVMAVQLVLLNREVDTERERLIRKHRIEDEEMASMLEKATAILSPRKVDPLIFHGSQTKNTFFNTCSVVASYLNITLVLPPNLDKTSDPLDEISRYSSVRYREIGLEGAWYENDGGPFLGFLKKGSVPIAFLPYKSTGYIAFNTETQEKVRVSESNKSDYRNFGYMLYKPLPINNITIKEIFKFSISRDKTDYIRILLMALSVTLLGMLAPVLTAKLFDSIIPNAAKNQLGYVAFGLGMAAVGAFLFDLTKSVALMRVESKMDQKLQAAVWDRLLNLPTTFFRKFTAGDLSMRSLSMGRIRQLLSGAALSSILACVFSTLNLLLLFYYSPSLAWIAIFVVLLQVGVNIIVGRIQVSKQKELLAFSGKTA
;
A
#
# COMPACT_ATOMS: atom_id res chain seq x y z
N MET A 1 16.65 49.95 -26.61
CA MET A 1 15.36 49.26 -26.86
C MET A 1 14.17 49.87 -26.09
N GLU A 2 14.21 49.97 -24.76
CA GLU A 2 13.09 50.50 -23.93
C GLU A 2 12.49 51.84 -24.45
N ASN A 3 13.34 52.77 -24.87
CA ASN A 3 12.93 54.10 -25.34
C ASN A 3 11.96 54.10 -26.54
N ILE A 4 12.02 53.12 -27.47
CA ILE A 4 11.06 53.10 -28.58
C ILE A 4 9.70 52.57 -28.11
N PHE A 5 9.68 51.51 -27.29
CA PHE A 5 8.45 50.94 -26.77
C PHE A 5 7.70 51.94 -25.90
N LEU A 6 8.41 52.73 -25.07
CA LEU A 6 7.81 53.81 -24.28
C LEU A 6 7.27 54.98 -25.13
N LYS A 7 7.92 55.28 -26.28
CA LYS A 7 7.54 56.43 -27.12
C LYS A 7 6.44 56.13 -28.13
N LYS A 8 6.45 54.93 -28.72
CA LYS A 8 5.56 54.54 -29.82
C LYS A 8 4.69 53.32 -29.51
N GLY A 9 5.05 52.51 -28.52
CA GLY A 9 4.31 51.31 -28.18
C GLY A 9 2.98 51.61 -27.48
N LYS A 10 1.99 50.77 -27.74
CA LYS A 10 0.71 50.80 -27.02
C LYS A 10 0.88 50.12 -25.66
N LYS A 11 0.66 50.87 -24.58
CA LYS A 11 0.71 50.36 -23.20
C LYS A 11 -0.47 49.43 -22.92
N LEU A 12 -0.18 48.27 -22.32
CA LEU A 12 -1.14 47.29 -21.81
C LEU A 12 -0.80 46.99 -20.35
N GLU A 13 -1.77 47.14 -19.46
CA GLU A 13 -1.66 46.73 -18.06
C GLU A 13 -2.47 45.45 -17.88
N LEU A 14 -1.80 44.38 -17.47
CA LEU A 14 -2.39 43.05 -17.33
C LEU A 14 -2.30 42.57 -15.88
N ASP A 15 -3.39 41.99 -15.42
CA ASP A 15 -3.49 41.25 -14.17
C ASP A 15 -3.28 39.74 -14.45
N VAL A 16 -2.89 38.98 -13.43
CA VAL A 16 -2.62 37.53 -13.45
C VAL A 16 -3.79 36.74 -14.03
N SER A 17 -5.01 37.28 -13.90
CA SER A 17 -6.26 36.68 -14.39
C SER A 17 -6.49 36.78 -15.92
N LYS A 18 -5.65 37.50 -16.66
CA LYS A 18 -5.87 37.81 -18.10
C LYS A 18 -4.71 37.35 -18.99
N PRO A 19 -4.59 36.04 -19.28
CA PRO A 19 -3.67 35.56 -20.29
C PRO A 19 -4.13 35.98 -21.70
N PHE A 20 -3.19 36.12 -22.64
CA PHE A 20 -3.48 36.48 -24.03
C PHE A 20 -2.66 35.62 -25.00
N LEU A 21 -3.15 35.49 -26.23
CA LEU A 21 -2.46 34.73 -27.28
C LEU A 21 -1.46 35.63 -28.00
N ALA A 22 -0.19 35.23 -28.01
CA ALA A 22 0.90 35.91 -28.73
C ALA A 22 1.04 35.32 -30.15
N ASN A 23 -0.04 35.38 -30.94
CA ASN A 23 -0.18 34.66 -32.20
C ASN A 23 -0.01 35.53 -33.46
N ASP A 24 0.30 36.82 -33.31
CA ASP A 24 0.50 37.75 -34.42
C ASP A 24 2.00 37.98 -34.65
N SER A 25 2.53 37.40 -35.73
CA SER A 25 3.95 37.52 -36.11
C SER A 25 4.41 38.95 -36.43
N ASN A 26 3.46 39.88 -36.61
CA ASN A 26 3.77 41.29 -36.84
C ASN A 26 3.83 42.12 -35.56
N LEU A 27 3.55 41.53 -34.40
CA LEU A 27 3.61 42.23 -33.11
C LEU A 27 4.81 41.80 -32.28
N VAL A 28 5.38 42.78 -31.57
CA VAL A 28 6.47 42.60 -30.62
C VAL A 28 6.03 43.19 -29.28
N TRP A 29 6.18 42.42 -28.21
CA TRP A 29 5.82 42.83 -26.85
C TRP A 29 7.08 43.06 -26.02
N TYR A 30 7.12 44.15 -25.27
CA TYR A 30 8.19 44.50 -24.34
C TYR A 30 7.66 44.57 -22.90
N ILE A 31 8.38 43.95 -21.96
CA ILE A 31 8.01 43.88 -20.54
C ILE A 31 8.66 45.04 -19.78
N ALA A 32 7.87 46.07 -19.48
CA ALA A 32 8.35 47.25 -18.74
C ALA A 32 8.37 47.02 -17.22
N SER A 33 7.47 46.19 -16.69
CA SER A 33 7.47 45.75 -15.30
C SER A 33 6.75 44.41 -15.15
N GLY A 34 7.14 43.62 -14.17
CA GLY A 34 6.59 42.29 -13.92
C GLY A 34 7.26 41.17 -14.73
N SER A 35 6.54 40.07 -14.89
CA SER A 35 6.98 38.88 -15.61
C SER A 35 5.82 38.19 -16.35
N VAL A 36 6.16 37.52 -17.45
CA VAL A 36 5.22 36.79 -18.32
C VAL A 36 5.73 35.39 -18.55
N ASN A 37 4.90 34.39 -18.28
CA ASN A 37 5.18 33.02 -18.67
C ASN A 37 4.60 32.76 -20.06
N LEU A 38 5.42 32.22 -20.95
CA LEU A 38 4.98 31.71 -22.25
C LEU A 38 4.73 30.21 -22.09
N SER A 39 3.52 29.78 -22.46
CA SER A 39 3.13 28.38 -22.45
C SER A 39 2.65 27.97 -23.85
N GLY A 40 3.10 26.81 -24.33
CA GLY A 40 2.65 26.25 -25.60
C GLY A 40 1.28 25.60 -25.43
N THR A 41 0.32 25.94 -26.29
CA THR A 41 -1.02 25.32 -26.26
C THR A 41 -1.62 25.23 -27.65
N LYS A 42 -2.51 24.24 -27.84
CA LYS A 42 -3.30 24.14 -29.06
C LYS A 42 -4.48 25.11 -28.97
N VAL A 43 -4.82 25.80 -30.05
CA VAL A 43 -5.93 26.76 -30.13
C VAL A 43 -6.92 26.30 -31.19
N VAL A 44 -8.19 26.16 -30.81
CA VAL A 44 -9.28 25.80 -31.71
C VAL A 44 -10.39 26.84 -31.54
N GLY A 45 -10.78 27.53 -32.61
CA GLY A 45 -11.81 28.57 -32.53
C GLY A 45 -11.40 29.84 -31.75
N GLY A 46 -10.11 30.08 -31.54
CA GLY A 46 -9.59 31.24 -30.81
C GLY A 46 -9.41 31.02 -29.31
N GLU A 47 -9.76 29.84 -28.79
CA GLU A 47 -9.54 29.47 -27.38
C GLU A 47 -8.48 28.38 -27.25
N PRO A 48 -7.67 28.40 -26.17
CA PRO A 48 -6.71 27.33 -25.88
C PRO A 48 -7.46 26.05 -25.48
N VAL A 49 -7.16 24.95 -26.16
CA VAL A 49 -7.76 23.62 -25.99
C VAL A 49 -6.68 22.58 -25.74
N GLY A 50 -6.84 21.81 -24.66
CA GLY A 50 -5.92 20.75 -24.27
C GLY A 50 -4.96 21.17 -23.16
N LYS A 51 -3.87 20.42 -23.01
CA LYS A 51 -2.87 20.65 -21.96
C LYS A 51 -2.05 21.90 -22.31
N ILE A 52 -1.94 22.83 -21.36
CA ILE A 52 -1.06 23.99 -21.44
C ILE A 52 0.29 23.56 -20.86
N GLN A 53 1.35 23.68 -21.66
CA GLN A 53 2.70 23.30 -21.23
C GLN A 53 3.55 24.56 -21.09
N ASP A 54 4.14 24.74 -19.92
CA ASP A 54 5.06 25.84 -19.68
C ASP A 54 6.31 25.71 -20.55
N PHE A 55 6.69 26.81 -21.19
CA PHE A 55 7.80 26.85 -22.12
C PHE A 55 8.96 27.68 -21.57
N THR A 56 8.70 28.93 -21.20
CA THR A 56 9.73 29.80 -20.61
C THR A 56 9.12 31.02 -19.92
N THR A 57 9.82 31.59 -18.95
CA THR A 57 9.41 32.81 -18.25
C THR A 57 10.29 33.98 -18.63
N LEU A 58 9.65 35.08 -19.04
CA LEU A 58 10.27 36.35 -19.42
C LEU A 58 10.08 37.39 -18.31
N ASN A 59 11.12 38.16 -18.03
CA ASN A 59 11.17 39.15 -16.96
C ASN A 59 11.26 40.58 -17.50
N LYS A 60 11.15 41.56 -16.58
CA LYS A 60 11.35 42.99 -16.87
C LYS A 60 12.61 43.23 -17.72
N GLY A 61 12.46 44.05 -18.75
CA GLY A 61 13.53 44.43 -19.67
C GLY A 61 13.63 43.54 -20.90
N GLN A 62 12.94 42.39 -20.90
CA GLN A 62 12.91 41.48 -22.05
C GLN A 62 11.72 41.78 -22.96
N ALA A 63 11.81 41.35 -24.21
CA ALA A 63 10.73 41.40 -25.19
C ALA A 63 10.58 40.03 -25.87
N PHE A 64 9.47 39.84 -26.58
CA PHE A 64 9.22 38.63 -27.35
C PHE A 64 8.42 38.94 -28.61
N PHE A 65 8.57 38.05 -29.61
CA PHE A 65 7.87 38.14 -30.89
C PHE A 65 6.63 37.26 -30.89
N GLY A 66 5.66 37.61 -31.72
CA GLY A 66 4.50 36.76 -31.93
C GLY A 66 4.88 35.61 -32.82
N ILE A 67 4.40 34.42 -32.47
CA ILE A 67 4.70 33.23 -33.23
C ILE A 67 3.41 32.49 -33.54
N ARG A 68 3.28 32.14 -34.82
CA ARG A 68 2.21 31.32 -35.35
C ARG A 68 2.78 30.32 -36.33
N LEU A 69 2.55 29.04 -36.06
CA LEU A 69 2.98 27.97 -36.95
C LEU A 69 2.16 28.00 -38.25
N ARG A 70 2.84 28.11 -39.40
CA ARG A 70 2.18 28.28 -40.72
C ARG A 70 1.27 27.12 -41.12
N ASP A 71 1.68 25.88 -40.87
CA ASP A 71 0.98 24.68 -41.37
C ASP A 71 -0.12 24.17 -40.42
N TYR A 72 0.01 24.42 -39.12
CA TYR A 72 -0.99 24.07 -38.13
C TYR A 72 -1.49 25.36 -37.46
N GLN A 73 -2.58 25.91 -37.99
CA GLN A 73 -3.23 27.15 -37.51
C GLN A 73 -3.68 27.12 -36.04
N SER A 74 -3.41 26.04 -35.34
CA SER A 74 -3.88 25.71 -34.00
C SER A 74 -2.76 25.62 -32.97
N LEU A 75 -1.54 26.13 -33.17
CA LEU A 75 -0.53 26.18 -32.10
C LEU A 75 0.06 27.59 -31.95
N CYS A 76 0.02 28.14 -30.74
CA CYS A 76 0.63 29.44 -30.42
C CYS A 76 1.06 29.51 -28.95
N PHE A 77 1.86 30.51 -28.62
CA PHE A 77 2.19 30.82 -27.23
C PHE A 77 1.03 31.56 -26.53
N LEU A 78 0.62 31.03 -25.39
CA LEU A 78 -0.23 31.70 -24.42
C LEU A 78 0.68 32.47 -23.45
N ALA A 79 0.61 33.79 -23.49
CA ALA A 79 1.33 34.68 -22.60
C ALA A 79 0.50 34.94 -21.34
N SER A 80 0.97 34.43 -20.20
CA SER A 80 0.28 34.48 -18.91
C SER A 80 1.09 35.35 -17.92
N PRO A 81 0.60 36.53 -17.52
CA PRO A 81 1.24 37.35 -16.48
C PRO A 81 1.36 36.56 -15.17
N GLN A 82 2.51 36.61 -14.51
CA GLN A 82 2.72 35.97 -13.20
C GLN A 82 2.42 36.91 -12.03
N GLU A 83 2.44 38.21 -12.29
CA GLU A 83 2.16 39.31 -11.37
C GLU A 83 1.52 40.47 -12.15
N GLU A 84 1.28 41.62 -11.50
CA GLU A 84 0.84 42.83 -12.21
C GLU A 84 1.92 43.28 -13.20
N THR A 85 1.66 43.06 -14.49
CA THR A 85 2.65 43.22 -15.55
C THR A 85 2.24 44.32 -16.51
N VAL A 86 3.19 45.20 -16.84
CA VAL A 86 3.01 46.27 -17.82
C VAL A 86 3.78 45.92 -19.09
N LEU A 87 3.06 45.81 -20.20
CA LEU A 87 3.58 45.51 -21.53
C LEU A 87 3.44 46.71 -22.46
N TYR A 88 4.37 46.83 -23.40
CA TYR A 88 4.25 47.72 -24.55
C TYR A 88 4.25 46.90 -25.83
N VAL A 89 3.29 47.16 -26.71
CA VAL A 89 3.16 46.47 -28.01
C VAL A 89 3.52 47.41 -29.14
N LEU A 90 4.39 46.95 -30.04
CA LEU A 90 4.83 47.67 -31.23
C LEU A 90 4.73 46.75 -32.45
N SER A 91 4.54 47.31 -33.64
CA SER A 91 4.61 46.51 -34.88
C SER A 91 6.05 46.20 -35.24
N LEU A 92 6.26 45.05 -35.88
CA LEU A 92 7.57 44.61 -36.36
C LEU A 92 8.17 45.57 -37.40
N GLU A 93 7.32 46.15 -38.26
CA GLU A 93 7.75 47.14 -39.26
C GLU A 93 8.25 48.43 -38.61
N GLU A 94 7.56 48.92 -37.57
CA GLU A 94 8.01 50.11 -36.83
C GLU A 94 9.32 49.84 -36.07
N LEU A 95 9.50 48.62 -35.55
CA LEU A 95 10.73 48.21 -34.89
C LEU A 95 11.91 48.14 -35.87
N LYS A 96 11.69 47.58 -37.08
CA LYS A 96 12.69 47.55 -38.16
C LYS A 96 13.09 48.96 -38.59
N ALA A 97 12.10 49.81 -38.87
CA ALA A 97 12.33 51.20 -39.26
C ALA A 97 13.10 52.00 -38.20
N TRP A 98 12.94 51.66 -36.90
CA TRP A 98 13.72 52.26 -35.83
C TRP A 98 15.18 51.79 -35.79
N GLY A 99 15.42 50.51 -36.06
CA GLY A 99 16.76 49.95 -36.21
C GLY A 99 17.55 50.61 -37.35
N GLU A 100 16.88 51.06 -38.41
CA GLU A 100 17.47 51.76 -39.57
C GLU A 100 17.92 53.20 -39.29
N VAL A 101 17.49 53.82 -38.19
CA VAL A 101 17.74 55.24 -37.93
C VAL A 101 19.21 55.52 -37.59
N ASN A 102 19.86 54.66 -36.80
CA ASN A 102 21.26 54.83 -36.41
C ASN A 102 21.90 53.47 -36.04
N SER A 103 23.23 53.43 -36.01
CA SER A 103 23.99 52.21 -35.70
C SER A 103 23.79 51.70 -34.26
N GLU A 104 23.41 52.56 -33.32
CA GLU A 104 23.18 52.19 -31.91
C GLU A 104 21.84 51.46 -31.71
N ASN A 105 20.80 51.89 -32.44
CA ASN A 105 19.50 51.22 -32.49
C ASN A 105 19.62 49.88 -33.21
N ALA A 106 20.38 49.82 -34.32
CA ALA A 106 20.66 48.57 -35.02
C ALA A 106 21.32 47.53 -34.11
N LYS A 107 22.34 47.93 -33.33
CA LYS A 107 22.98 47.05 -32.33
C LYS A 107 22.02 46.59 -31.25
N SER A 108 21.23 47.51 -30.70
CA SER A 108 20.22 47.18 -29.69
C SER A 108 19.15 46.20 -30.21
N LEU A 109 18.82 46.28 -31.50
CA LEU A 109 17.85 45.41 -32.15
C LEU A 109 18.44 44.02 -32.43
N ASP A 110 19.72 43.93 -32.84
CA ASP A 110 20.43 42.65 -33.00
C ASP A 110 20.56 41.92 -31.66
N GLU A 111 20.97 42.61 -30.59
CA GLU A 111 21.06 42.04 -29.24
C GLU A 111 19.72 41.44 -28.79
N PHE A 112 18.62 42.15 -29.08
CA PHE A 112 17.28 41.66 -28.80
C PHE A 112 16.90 40.40 -29.60
N VAL A 113 17.18 40.37 -30.90
CA VAL A 113 16.89 39.19 -31.73
C VAL A 113 17.68 37.98 -31.21
N ARG A 114 18.94 38.18 -30.83
CA ARG A 114 19.79 37.13 -30.25
C ARG A 114 19.29 36.64 -28.90
N ASP A 115 18.87 37.55 -28.04
CA ASP A 115 18.25 37.21 -26.76
C ASP A 115 16.98 36.38 -26.96
N TRP A 116 16.13 36.77 -27.92
CA TRP A 116 14.92 36.03 -28.23
C TRP A 116 15.23 34.61 -28.74
N VAL A 117 16.17 34.47 -29.68
CA VAL A 117 16.63 33.17 -30.15
C VAL A 117 17.14 32.31 -28.99
N THR A 118 17.91 32.90 -28.08
CA THR A 118 18.46 32.21 -26.91
C THR A 118 17.36 31.74 -25.97
N VAL A 119 16.34 32.57 -25.72
CA VAL A 119 15.17 32.23 -24.91
C VAL A 119 14.41 31.04 -25.51
N LEU A 120 14.20 31.04 -26.83
CA LEU A 120 13.49 29.96 -27.51
C LEU A 120 14.24 28.64 -27.43
N TYR A 121 15.56 28.65 -27.65
CA TYR A 121 16.36 27.44 -27.48
C TYR A 121 16.38 26.93 -26.03
N LYS A 122 16.45 27.83 -25.04
CA LYS A 122 16.37 27.44 -23.64
C LYS A 122 15.01 26.82 -23.28
N GLY A 123 13.92 27.31 -23.86
CA GLY A 123 12.60 26.71 -23.69
C GLY A 123 12.46 25.31 -24.32
N LEU A 124 13.30 24.99 -25.31
CA LEU A 124 13.39 23.66 -25.92
C LEU A 124 14.32 22.69 -25.17
N GLU A 125 15.06 23.16 -24.15
CA GLU A 125 15.98 22.36 -23.38
C GLU A 125 15.21 21.31 -22.56
N GLN A 126 15.35 20.04 -22.93
CA GLN A 126 14.75 18.93 -22.19
C GLN A 126 15.65 18.50 -21.03
N GLU A 127 15.06 18.01 -19.94
CA GLU A 127 15.78 17.25 -18.92
C GLU A 127 16.29 15.92 -19.53
N GLY A 128 17.41 15.97 -20.25
CA GLY A 128 17.97 14.83 -20.99
C GLY A 128 19.31 15.14 -21.64
N THR A 129 20.12 14.11 -21.84
CA THR A 129 21.49 14.16 -22.38
C THR A 129 21.58 14.94 -23.69
N TYR A 130 22.37 16.03 -23.69
CA TYR A 130 22.85 16.65 -24.93
C TYR A 130 23.64 15.63 -25.75
N PRO A 131 23.41 15.54 -27.07
CA PRO A 131 24.18 14.64 -27.92
C PRO A 131 25.65 15.09 -28.00
N GLU A 132 26.56 14.16 -28.27
CA GLU A 132 27.97 14.49 -28.51
C GLU A 132 28.09 15.39 -29.75
N ILE A 133 28.74 16.54 -29.60
CA ILE A 133 28.85 17.57 -30.65
C ILE A 133 30.10 17.30 -31.47
N ASP A 134 29.92 17.08 -32.78
CA ASP A 134 31.03 16.81 -33.71
C ASP A 134 31.74 18.10 -34.16
N HIS A 135 30.96 19.15 -34.41
CA HIS A 135 31.47 20.44 -34.90
C HIS A 135 31.03 21.60 -34.02
N ILE A 136 32.00 22.41 -33.58
CA ILE A 136 31.74 23.65 -32.83
C ILE A 136 32.12 24.83 -33.71
N ALA A 137 31.10 25.47 -34.30
CA ALA A 137 31.31 26.63 -35.14
C ALA A 137 31.62 27.91 -34.35
N ARG A 138 32.50 28.72 -34.94
CA ARG A 138 32.85 30.07 -34.52
C ARG A 138 32.42 31.06 -35.60
N VAL A 139 32.37 32.34 -35.27
CA VAL A 139 32.07 33.40 -36.24
C VAL A 139 33.04 33.32 -37.42
N GLY A 140 32.52 33.39 -38.65
CA GLY A 140 33.29 33.25 -39.88
C GLY A 140 33.81 31.84 -40.21
N TRP A 141 33.39 30.81 -39.47
CA TRP A 141 33.73 29.42 -39.77
C TRP A 141 32.99 28.91 -41.01
N SER A 142 33.69 28.36 -41.99
CA SER A 142 33.10 27.62 -43.11
C SER A 142 33.65 26.20 -43.14
N GLY A 143 32.77 25.20 -43.26
CA GLY A 143 33.17 23.80 -43.27
C GLY A 143 32.17 22.89 -43.95
N ASN A 144 32.64 21.70 -44.33
CA ASN A 144 31.78 20.62 -44.79
C ASN A 144 31.32 19.80 -43.59
N ILE A 145 30.02 19.59 -43.45
CA ILE A 145 29.42 18.77 -42.39
C ILE A 145 28.99 17.46 -43.02
N GLU A 146 29.62 16.38 -42.57
CA GLU A 146 29.29 15.03 -43.03
C GLU A 146 27.91 14.59 -42.51
N LYS A 147 27.28 13.67 -43.23
CA LYS A 147 26.01 13.06 -42.84
C LYS A 147 26.04 12.54 -41.40
N ASN A 148 24.98 12.83 -40.65
CA ASN A 148 24.75 12.54 -39.24
C ASN A 148 25.61 13.32 -38.24
N HIS A 149 26.57 14.14 -38.68
CA HIS A 149 27.31 15.00 -37.75
C HIS A 149 26.46 16.14 -37.22
N ILE A 150 26.75 16.53 -35.98
CA ILE A 150 26.03 17.56 -35.23
C ILE A 150 26.88 18.84 -35.15
N LEU A 151 26.25 19.97 -35.50
CA LEU A 151 26.81 21.29 -35.36
C LEU A 151 26.17 22.02 -34.17
N SER A 152 26.99 22.66 -33.36
CA SER A 152 26.56 23.62 -32.35
C SER A 152 27.56 24.78 -32.25
N THR A 153 27.32 25.73 -31.35
CA THR A 153 28.22 26.86 -31.09
C THR A 153 28.45 27.07 -29.60
N LYS A 154 29.59 27.69 -29.25
CA LYS A 154 29.87 28.17 -27.88
C LYS A 154 29.55 29.66 -27.69
N HIS A 155 29.20 30.37 -28.77
CA HIS A 155 28.81 31.78 -28.74
C HIS A 155 27.33 31.94 -28.41
N SER A 156 26.87 33.17 -28.13
CA SER A 156 25.47 33.43 -27.78
C SER A 156 24.52 32.99 -28.89
N VAL A 157 24.70 33.50 -30.11
CA VAL A 157 23.98 33.10 -31.34
C VAL A 157 24.91 33.27 -32.54
N ILE A 158 24.95 32.32 -33.46
CA ILE A 158 25.61 32.44 -34.78
C ILE A 158 24.57 32.18 -35.87
N TRP A 159 24.62 32.99 -36.93
CA TRP A 159 23.79 32.85 -38.11
C TRP A 159 24.54 32.06 -39.17
N PHE A 160 23.89 31.02 -39.70
CA PHE A 160 24.47 30.09 -40.65
C PHE A 160 23.75 30.13 -41.99
N GLU A 161 24.52 30.10 -43.06
CA GLU A 161 24.08 29.90 -44.43
C GLU A 161 24.45 28.47 -44.84
N ALA A 162 23.48 27.70 -45.31
CA ALA A 162 23.67 26.32 -45.72
C ALA A 162 23.48 26.18 -47.24
N SER A 163 24.37 25.44 -47.89
CA SER A 163 24.27 25.19 -49.34
C SER A 163 22.99 24.45 -49.74
N ASN A 164 22.45 23.63 -48.83
CA ASN A 164 21.15 22.97 -48.97
C ASN A 164 20.45 22.91 -47.60
N PRO A 165 19.59 23.88 -47.27
CA PRO A 165 18.89 23.90 -45.98
C PRO A 165 17.97 22.69 -45.75
N ASN A 166 17.49 22.04 -46.82
CA ASN A 166 16.61 20.87 -46.72
C ASN A 166 17.32 19.62 -46.20
N ALA A 167 18.66 19.62 -46.19
CA ALA A 167 19.47 18.55 -45.63
C ALA A 167 19.78 18.76 -44.13
N LEU A 168 19.05 19.64 -43.44
CA LEU A 168 19.21 19.90 -42.01
C LEU A 168 18.06 19.34 -41.18
N LEU A 169 18.42 18.73 -40.05
CA LEU A 169 17.53 18.29 -38.98
C LEU A 169 17.70 19.24 -37.79
N PHE A 170 16.61 19.93 -37.43
CA PHE A 170 16.55 20.80 -36.27
C PHE A 170 16.16 20.00 -35.02
N ASN A 171 16.99 20.11 -33.98
CA ASN A 171 16.80 19.44 -32.69
C ASN A 171 16.54 17.92 -32.80
N ASP A 172 17.07 17.27 -33.85
CA ASP A 172 16.85 15.85 -34.20
C ASP A 172 15.38 15.43 -34.43
N LEU A 173 14.46 16.39 -34.56
CA LEU A 173 13.03 16.11 -34.62
C LEU A 173 12.36 16.60 -35.91
N ILE A 174 12.82 17.72 -36.46
CA ILE A 174 12.18 18.38 -37.60
C ILE A 174 13.17 18.47 -38.76
N GLU A 175 12.83 17.85 -39.88
CA GLU A 175 13.55 18.05 -41.15
C GLU A 175 13.14 19.38 -41.77
N LEU A 176 14.11 20.18 -42.21
CA LEU A 176 13.87 21.46 -42.88
C LEU A 176 13.39 21.28 -44.33
N SER A 177 12.41 20.42 -44.59
CA SER A 177 11.95 20.15 -45.97
C SER A 177 11.11 21.30 -46.54
N GLN A 178 11.31 21.63 -47.82
CA GLN A 178 10.54 22.62 -48.61
C GLN A 178 10.76 24.10 -48.25
N ILE A 179 11.94 24.45 -47.74
CA ILE A 179 12.29 25.84 -47.44
C ILE A 179 13.20 26.41 -48.55
N ASP A 180 12.89 27.60 -49.04
CA ASP A 180 13.74 28.33 -50.00
C ASP A 180 15.17 28.48 -49.45
N ALA A 181 16.20 28.42 -50.32
CA ALA A 181 17.60 28.43 -49.90
C ALA A 181 18.11 29.77 -49.30
N ASP A 182 17.44 30.89 -49.56
CA ASP A 182 17.91 32.23 -49.16
C ASP A 182 17.44 32.62 -47.74
N PHE A 183 18.00 32.02 -46.69
CA PHE A 183 17.84 32.51 -45.31
C PHE A 183 19.01 32.13 -44.41
N LEU A 184 19.16 32.89 -43.33
CA LEU A 184 20.17 32.61 -42.30
C LEU A 184 19.53 31.89 -41.10
N LEU A 185 20.01 30.71 -40.76
CA LEU A 185 19.51 29.96 -39.59
C LEU A 185 20.28 30.36 -38.32
N PRO A 186 19.61 30.86 -37.27
CA PRO A 186 20.27 31.19 -36.02
C PRO A 186 20.45 29.93 -35.15
N ILE A 187 21.65 29.71 -34.62
CA ILE A 187 21.93 28.66 -33.65
C ILE A 187 22.57 29.28 -32.41
N SER A 188 22.00 29.00 -31.25
CA SER A 188 22.56 29.41 -29.95
C SER A 188 23.40 28.32 -29.32
N ARG A 189 24.09 28.64 -28.21
CA ARG A 189 24.79 27.63 -27.39
C ARG A 189 23.90 26.51 -26.82
N TYR A 190 22.59 26.74 -26.78
CA TYR A 190 21.60 25.77 -26.32
C TYR A 190 21.01 24.95 -27.48
N GLY A 191 21.37 25.28 -28.72
CA GLY A 191 20.86 24.64 -29.92
C GLY A 191 21.86 23.74 -30.62
N PHE A 192 21.36 22.78 -31.38
CA PHE A 192 22.15 22.01 -32.32
C PHE A 192 21.34 21.70 -33.58
N ILE A 193 22.05 21.43 -34.67
CA ILE A 193 21.48 20.92 -35.93
C ILE A 193 22.28 19.69 -36.37
N ARG A 194 21.61 18.76 -37.04
CA ARG A 194 22.25 17.57 -37.63
C ARG A 194 22.12 17.62 -39.15
N ALA A 195 23.18 17.26 -39.85
CA ALA A 195 23.15 17.11 -41.30
C ALA A 195 22.56 15.74 -41.69
N SER A 196 21.56 15.69 -42.57
CA SER A 196 21.01 14.43 -43.12
C SER A 196 21.79 13.93 -44.35
N GLU A 197 22.54 14.83 -44.99
CA GLU A 197 23.46 14.59 -46.12
C GLU A 197 24.71 15.45 -45.97
N ASP A 198 25.76 15.17 -46.74
CA ASP A 198 26.98 15.99 -46.74
C ASP A 198 26.67 17.37 -47.32
N LEU A 199 26.94 18.44 -46.56
CA LEU A 199 26.62 19.80 -47.00
C LEU A 199 27.63 20.83 -46.46
N GLN A 200 27.82 21.92 -47.23
CA GLN A 200 28.64 23.03 -46.80
C GLN A 200 27.81 24.03 -45.99
N ILE A 201 28.32 24.39 -44.81
CA ILE A 201 27.77 25.47 -43.99
C ILE A 201 28.83 26.55 -43.82
N ALA A 202 28.42 27.81 -43.97
CA ALA A 202 29.20 28.98 -43.62
C ALA A 202 28.52 29.75 -42.48
N ALA A 203 29.29 30.02 -41.44
CA ALA A 203 28.94 31.00 -40.41
C ALA A 203 29.31 32.39 -40.92
N GLU A 204 28.41 33.34 -40.73
CA GLU A 204 28.64 34.75 -41.09
C GLU A 204 29.86 35.35 -40.36
N GLN A 205 30.58 36.25 -41.05
CA GLN A 205 31.88 36.79 -40.61
C GLN A 205 31.75 38.01 -39.67
N GLU A 206 30.59 38.69 -39.65
CA GLU A 206 30.32 39.88 -38.83
C GLU A 206 28.99 39.76 -38.05
N GLU A 207 28.75 40.65 -37.09
CA GLU A 207 27.41 40.86 -36.52
C GLU A 207 26.43 41.12 -37.67
N VAL A 208 25.58 40.13 -37.97
CA VAL A 208 24.67 40.18 -39.12
C VAL A 208 23.84 41.45 -39.01
N SER A 209 23.99 42.32 -40.02
CA SER A 209 23.25 43.57 -40.06
C SER A 209 21.75 43.26 -40.06
N VAL A 210 21.01 43.87 -39.13
CA VAL A 210 19.55 43.76 -39.01
C VAL A 210 18.81 44.25 -40.28
N HIS A 211 19.53 44.88 -41.21
CA HIS A 211 19.02 45.30 -42.52
C HIS A 211 18.97 44.19 -43.57
N LYS A 212 19.61 43.03 -43.33
CA LYS A 212 19.52 41.90 -44.27
C LYS A 212 18.13 41.25 -44.22
N ALA A 213 17.48 41.13 -45.37
CA ALA A 213 16.19 40.45 -45.48
C ALA A 213 16.28 38.95 -45.11
N GLU A 214 17.42 38.32 -45.41
CA GLU A 214 17.73 36.92 -45.11
C GLU A 214 17.66 36.60 -43.61
N LEU A 215 18.07 37.54 -42.74
CA LEU A 215 18.00 37.38 -41.29
C LEU A 215 16.55 37.31 -40.81
N TRP A 216 15.69 38.20 -41.28
CA TRP A 216 14.28 38.22 -40.88
C TRP A 216 13.49 37.04 -41.42
N LYS A 217 13.82 36.60 -42.66
CA LYS A 217 13.28 35.36 -43.22
C LYS A 217 13.72 34.17 -42.37
N GLY A 218 15.00 34.13 -42.00
CA GLY A 218 15.59 33.10 -41.14
C GLY A 218 15.01 33.05 -39.73
N LEU A 219 14.78 34.20 -39.10
CA LEU A 219 14.12 34.29 -37.80
C LEU A 219 12.69 33.76 -37.85
N SER A 220 11.94 34.07 -38.92
CA SER A 220 10.59 33.53 -39.09
C SER A 220 10.62 32.01 -39.25
N VAL A 221 11.53 31.47 -40.06
CA VAL A 221 11.71 30.02 -40.23
C VAL A 221 12.08 29.36 -38.90
N PHE A 222 13.00 29.96 -38.15
CA PHE A 222 13.39 29.48 -36.82
C PHE A 222 12.21 29.43 -35.85
N ASN A 223 11.40 30.49 -35.79
CA ASN A 223 10.20 30.54 -34.96
C ASN A 223 9.21 29.41 -35.32
N ASP A 224 9.03 29.14 -36.63
CA ASP A 224 8.20 28.03 -37.11
C ASP A 224 8.78 26.66 -36.69
N LEU A 225 10.10 26.47 -36.81
CA LEU A 225 10.79 25.24 -36.39
C LEU A 225 10.64 24.97 -34.88
N VAL A 226 10.79 26.01 -34.05
CA VAL A 226 10.61 25.89 -32.59
C VAL A 226 9.18 25.44 -32.25
N MET A 227 8.18 26.02 -32.91
CA MET A 227 6.78 25.60 -32.71
C MET A 227 6.50 24.18 -33.22
N ALA A 228 7.13 23.78 -34.33
CA ALA A 228 7.02 22.42 -34.83
C ALA A 228 7.63 21.40 -33.86
N VAL A 229 8.79 21.70 -33.27
CA VAL A 229 9.37 20.89 -32.20
C VAL A 229 8.42 20.80 -31.01
N GLN A 230 7.90 21.94 -30.53
CA GLN A 230 6.97 21.96 -29.39
C GLN A 230 5.72 21.09 -29.64
N LEU A 231 5.21 21.07 -30.88
CA LEU A 231 4.09 20.21 -31.27
C LEU A 231 4.43 18.72 -31.12
N VAL A 232 5.63 18.31 -31.55
CA VAL A 232 6.11 16.93 -31.42
C VAL A 232 6.25 16.54 -29.95
N LEU A 233 6.78 17.43 -29.11
CA LEU A 233 6.94 17.16 -27.67
C LEU A 233 5.58 17.02 -26.96
N LEU A 234 4.65 17.93 -27.23
CA LEU A 234 3.28 17.87 -26.70
C LEU A 234 2.58 16.55 -27.08
N ASN A 235 2.73 16.10 -28.33
CA ASN A 235 2.11 14.85 -28.77
C ASN A 235 2.78 13.62 -28.11
N ARG A 236 4.11 13.59 -27.99
CA ARG A 236 4.82 12.50 -27.30
C ARG A 236 4.38 12.36 -25.85
N GLU A 237 4.18 13.47 -25.15
CA GLU A 237 3.74 13.42 -23.75
C GLU A 237 2.34 12.82 -23.62
N VAL A 238 1.40 13.24 -24.49
CA VAL A 238 0.03 12.65 -24.54
C VAL A 238 0.08 11.15 -24.80
N ASP A 239 0.93 10.69 -25.72
CA ASP A 239 1.07 9.27 -26.00
C ASP A 239 1.66 8.49 -24.82
N THR A 240 2.65 9.04 -24.12
CA THR A 240 3.21 8.40 -22.90
C THR A 240 2.21 8.35 -21.75
N GLU A 241 1.41 9.40 -21.55
CA GLU A 241 0.32 9.42 -20.57
C GLU A 241 -0.76 8.38 -20.93
N ARG A 242 -1.10 8.28 -22.21
CA ARG A 242 -2.06 7.28 -22.72
C ARG A 242 -1.58 5.86 -22.45
N GLU A 243 -0.32 5.55 -22.75
CA GLU A 243 0.28 4.25 -22.45
C GLU A 243 0.28 3.93 -20.95
N ARG A 244 0.59 4.93 -20.11
CA ARG A 244 0.55 4.77 -18.65
C ARG A 244 -0.86 4.42 -18.18
N LEU A 245 -1.89 5.07 -18.71
CA LEU A 245 -3.29 4.79 -18.38
C LEU A 245 -3.72 3.39 -18.84
N ILE A 246 -3.33 2.98 -20.05
CA ILE A 246 -3.59 1.63 -20.56
C ILE A 246 -2.92 0.57 -19.68
N ARG A 247 -1.66 0.77 -19.28
CA ARG A 247 -0.95 -0.14 -18.35
C ARG A 247 -1.65 -0.23 -17.01
N LYS A 248 -2.12 0.89 -16.45
CA LYS A 248 -2.86 0.91 -15.19
C LYS A 248 -4.14 0.08 -15.28
N HIS A 249 -4.95 0.30 -16.33
CA HIS A 249 -6.18 -0.47 -16.53
C HIS A 249 -5.93 -1.96 -16.72
N ARG A 250 -4.89 -2.34 -17.47
CA ARG A 250 -4.51 -3.75 -17.64
C ARG A 250 -4.15 -4.42 -16.32
N ILE A 251 -3.41 -3.73 -15.44
CA ILE A 251 -3.07 -4.24 -14.10
C ILE A 251 -4.33 -4.40 -13.25
N GLU A 252 -5.25 -3.43 -13.27
CA GLU A 252 -6.53 -3.51 -12.57
C GLU A 252 -7.41 -4.68 -13.06
N ASP A 253 -7.44 -4.92 -14.38
CA ASP A 253 -8.17 -6.04 -14.98
C ASP A 253 -7.53 -7.40 -14.65
N GLU A 254 -6.20 -7.50 -14.68
CA GLU A 254 -5.45 -8.71 -14.28
C GLU A 254 -5.65 -9.01 -12.77
N GLU A 255 -5.66 -7.97 -11.92
CA GLU A 255 -5.99 -8.09 -10.50
C GLU A 255 -7.44 -8.52 -10.28
N MET A 256 -8.40 -7.95 -11.01
CA MET A 256 -9.82 -8.31 -10.95
C MET A 256 -10.06 -9.75 -11.38
N ALA A 257 -9.41 -10.20 -12.46
CA ALA A 257 -9.46 -11.59 -12.91
C ALA A 257 -8.90 -12.55 -11.85
N SER A 258 -7.77 -12.19 -11.23
CA SER A 258 -7.20 -12.95 -10.09
C SER A 258 -8.14 -12.97 -8.87
N MET A 259 -8.84 -11.87 -8.58
CA MET A 259 -9.82 -11.80 -7.49
C MET A 259 -11.04 -12.69 -7.77
N LEU A 260 -11.52 -12.74 -9.02
CA LEU A 260 -12.63 -13.59 -9.44
C LEU A 260 -12.25 -15.08 -9.39
N GLU A 261 -11.03 -15.42 -9.76
CA GLU A 261 -10.48 -16.77 -9.62
C GLU A 261 -10.32 -17.18 -8.13
N LYS A 262 -9.90 -16.24 -7.27
CA LYS A 262 -9.90 -16.43 -5.81
C LYS A 262 -11.32 -16.62 -5.26
N ALA A 263 -12.31 -15.91 -5.80
CA ALA A 263 -13.71 -16.01 -5.36
C ALA A 263 -14.35 -17.34 -5.76
N THR A 264 -14.06 -17.88 -6.96
CA THR A 264 -14.56 -19.20 -7.39
C THR A 264 -13.97 -20.35 -6.56
N ALA A 265 -12.71 -20.24 -6.15
CA ALA A 265 -12.09 -21.19 -5.22
C ALA A 265 -12.74 -21.18 -3.81
N ILE A 266 -13.22 -20.02 -3.35
CA ILE A 266 -13.91 -19.87 -2.05
C ILE A 266 -15.34 -20.43 -2.09
N LEU A 267 -16.01 -20.38 -3.24
CA LEU A 267 -17.41 -20.81 -3.39
C LEU A 267 -17.61 -22.33 -3.40
N SER A 268 -16.53 -23.13 -3.31
CA SER A 268 -16.61 -24.60 -3.16
C SER A 268 -16.07 -25.11 -1.82
N PRO A 269 -16.67 -24.76 -0.66
CA PRO A 269 -16.23 -25.29 0.62
C PRO A 269 -16.76 -26.72 0.80
N ARG A 270 -16.04 -27.72 0.27
CA ARG A 270 -16.29 -29.11 0.64
C ARG A 270 -15.77 -29.32 2.06
N LYS A 271 -16.67 -29.48 3.05
CA LYS A 271 -16.31 -29.94 4.39
C LYS A 271 -15.73 -31.36 4.26
N VAL A 272 -14.41 -31.49 4.42
CA VAL A 272 -13.74 -32.80 4.41
C VAL A 272 -13.42 -33.20 5.84
N ASP A 273 -13.77 -34.43 6.22
CA ASP A 273 -13.33 -35.05 7.47
C ASP A 273 -11.82 -35.33 7.40
N PRO A 274 -10.99 -34.75 8.29
CA PRO A 274 -9.52 -34.83 8.19
C PRO A 274 -8.94 -36.22 8.49
N LEU A 275 -9.75 -37.16 8.97
CA LEU A 275 -9.35 -38.57 9.13
C LEU A 275 -9.54 -39.39 7.84
N ILE A 276 -10.25 -38.83 6.86
CA ILE A 276 -10.59 -39.44 5.59
C ILE A 276 -9.98 -38.54 4.49
N PHE A 277 -8.69 -38.73 4.23
CA PHE A 277 -8.01 -38.06 3.11
C PHE A 277 -8.51 -38.69 1.80
N HIS A 278 -9.52 -38.09 1.16
CA HIS A 278 -9.81 -38.38 -0.25
C HIS A 278 -8.80 -37.57 -1.07
N GLY A 279 -7.82 -38.26 -1.64
CA GLY A 279 -6.70 -37.66 -2.35
C GLY A 279 -7.16 -36.61 -3.37
N SER A 280 -6.79 -35.36 -3.12
CA SER A 280 -6.59 -34.37 -4.18
C SER A 280 -5.13 -34.50 -4.59
N GLN A 281 -4.90 -35.05 -5.77
CA GLN A 281 -3.58 -35.43 -6.28
C GLN A 281 -2.84 -34.21 -6.83
N THR A 282 -2.03 -33.58 -5.99
CA THR A 282 -0.85 -32.86 -6.47
C THR A 282 0.33 -33.84 -6.53
N LYS A 283 1.18 -33.76 -7.57
CA LYS A 283 2.41 -34.57 -7.68
C LYS A 283 3.41 -34.36 -6.53
N ASN A 284 3.30 -33.23 -5.83
CA ASN A 284 4.22 -32.83 -4.78
C ASN A 284 3.81 -33.42 -3.41
N THR A 285 4.59 -34.38 -2.90
CA THR A 285 4.37 -35.01 -1.59
C THR A 285 4.35 -33.98 -0.45
N PHE A 286 5.24 -32.99 -0.50
CA PHE A 286 5.40 -31.99 0.57
C PHE A 286 4.14 -31.15 0.75
N PHE A 287 3.52 -30.70 -0.35
CA PHE A 287 2.25 -29.96 -0.30
C PHE A 287 1.11 -30.82 0.27
N ASN A 288 1.05 -32.09 -0.10
CA ASN A 288 0.03 -33.01 0.39
C ASN A 288 0.17 -33.23 1.90
N THR A 289 1.39 -33.43 2.40
CA THR A 289 1.66 -33.54 3.85
C THR A 289 1.28 -32.27 4.60
N CYS A 290 1.67 -31.09 4.08
CA CYS A 290 1.28 -29.80 4.64
C CYS A 290 -0.24 -29.62 4.66
N SER A 291 -0.93 -30.06 3.61
CA SER A 291 -2.39 -30.01 3.49
C SER A 291 -3.10 -30.88 4.53
N VAL A 292 -2.52 -32.02 4.92
CA VAL A 292 -3.05 -32.84 6.03
C VAL A 292 -2.93 -32.08 7.35
N VAL A 293 -1.79 -31.48 7.63
CA VAL A 293 -1.59 -30.67 8.86
C VAL A 293 -2.53 -29.46 8.88
N ALA A 294 -2.64 -28.75 7.75
CA ALA A 294 -3.49 -27.58 7.60
C ALA A 294 -4.99 -27.91 7.70
N SER A 295 -5.45 -28.99 7.08
CA SER A 295 -6.84 -29.45 7.19
C SER A 295 -7.19 -29.86 8.63
N TYR A 296 -6.24 -30.40 9.39
CA TYR A 296 -6.44 -30.63 10.83
C TYR A 296 -6.72 -29.31 11.57
N LEU A 297 -6.05 -28.24 11.19
CA LEU A 297 -6.21 -26.90 11.76
C LEU A 297 -7.40 -26.12 11.18
N ASN A 298 -8.13 -26.67 10.21
CA ASN A 298 -9.12 -25.94 9.40
C ASN A 298 -8.50 -24.69 8.72
N ILE A 299 -7.30 -24.86 8.17
CA ILE A 299 -6.59 -23.89 7.33
C ILE A 299 -6.71 -24.33 5.87
N THR A 300 -7.05 -23.41 5.00
CA THR A 300 -7.05 -23.63 3.55
C THR A 300 -5.67 -23.25 3.00
N LEU A 301 -4.93 -24.22 2.44
CA LEU A 301 -3.67 -23.94 1.75
C LEU A 301 -3.93 -23.68 0.27
N VAL A 302 -3.14 -22.77 -0.29
CA VAL A 302 -3.08 -22.47 -1.72
C VAL A 302 -1.78 -23.04 -2.28
N LEU A 303 -1.87 -23.77 -3.40
CA LEU A 303 -0.70 -24.34 -4.08
C LEU A 303 0.05 -23.23 -4.85
N PRO A 304 1.34 -22.98 -4.54
CA PRO A 304 2.16 -22.06 -5.34
C PRO A 304 2.44 -22.63 -6.74
N PRO A 305 2.44 -21.80 -7.80
CA PRO A 305 2.66 -22.26 -9.18
C PRO A 305 4.07 -22.82 -9.45
N ASN A 306 5.08 -22.50 -8.64
CA ASN A 306 6.48 -22.92 -8.85
C ASN A 306 7.13 -23.65 -7.64
N LEU A 307 6.33 -24.40 -6.87
CA LEU A 307 6.80 -25.03 -5.63
C LEU A 307 8.01 -25.97 -5.80
N ASP A 308 8.18 -26.60 -6.97
CA ASP A 308 9.25 -27.58 -7.22
C ASP A 308 10.64 -26.94 -7.45
N LYS A 309 10.73 -25.61 -7.64
CA LYS A 309 11.98 -24.89 -7.94
C LYS A 309 12.56 -24.13 -6.75
N THR A 310 11.88 -24.16 -5.61
CA THR A 310 12.16 -23.25 -4.49
C THR A 310 13.05 -23.92 -3.43
N SER A 311 14.00 -23.16 -2.88
CA SER A 311 14.90 -23.64 -1.82
C SER A 311 14.20 -23.90 -0.48
N ASP A 312 13.10 -23.19 -0.21
CA ASP A 312 12.22 -23.39 0.95
C ASP A 312 10.74 -23.51 0.53
N PRO A 313 10.25 -24.76 0.33
CA PRO A 313 8.86 -25.01 -0.05
C PRO A 313 7.84 -24.58 1.02
N LEU A 314 8.21 -24.57 2.30
CA LEU A 314 7.28 -24.23 3.38
C LEU A 314 7.00 -22.74 3.43
N ASP A 315 8.04 -21.91 3.26
CA ASP A 315 7.92 -20.46 3.20
C ASP A 315 7.05 -20.03 2.00
N GLU A 316 7.22 -20.67 0.84
CA GLU A 316 6.41 -20.36 -0.34
C GLU A 316 4.93 -20.71 -0.13
N ILE A 317 4.62 -21.91 0.37
CA ILE A 317 3.24 -22.31 0.73
C ILE A 317 2.64 -21.33 1.74
N SER A 318 3.43 -20.94 2.75
CA SER A 318 3.02 -20.04 3.81
C SER A 318 2.68 -18.64 3.27
N ARG A 319 3.50 -18.10 2.36
CA ARG A 319 3.27 -16.81 1.69
C ARG A 319 2.00 -16.82 0.83
N TYR A 320 1.84 -17.81 -0.05
CA TYR A 320 0.67 -17.91 -0.92
C TYR A 320 -0.62 -18.17 -0.16
N SER A 321 -0.55 -18.92 0.95
CA SER A 321 -1.71 -19.25 1.78
C SER A 321 -2.02 -18.19 2.84
N SER A 322 -1.17 -17.16 3.01
CA SER A 322 -1.23 -16.21 4.13
C SER A 322 -1.28 -16.90 5.50
N VAL A 323 -0.40 -17.89 5.67
CA VAL A 323 -0.28 -18.72 6.89
C VAL A 323 1.10 -18.48 7.48
N ARG A 324 1.19 -18.36 8.81
CA ARG A 324 2.48 -18.30 9.52
C ARG A 324 2.86 -19.68 10.03
N TYR A 325 4.16 -19.95 10.07
CA TYR A 325 4.70 -21.17 10.65
C TYR A 325 5.79 -20.85 11.68
N ARG A 326 6.09 -21.82 12.54
CA ARG A 326 7.18 -21.77 13.50
C ARG A 326 7.91 -23.10 13.54
N GLU A 327 9.23 -23.04 13.66
CA GLU A 327 10.06 -24.21 13.95
C GLU A 327 9.96 -24.60 15.43
N ILE A 328 9.80 -25.90 15.67
CA ILE A 328 9.70 -26.51 17.00
C ILE A 328 10.78 -27.58 17.17
N GLY A 329 11.46 -27.56 18.31
CA GLY A 329 12.39 -28.62 18.72
C GLY A 329 11.63 -29.81 19.31
N LEU A 330 11.94 -31.01 18.84
CA LEU A 330 11.34 -32.27 19.28
C LEU A 330 12.27 -32.97 20.29
N GLU A 331 12.38 -32.38 21.48
CA GLU A 331 13.23 -32.86 22.56
C GLU A 331 12.44 -33.69 23.61
N GLY A 332 13.12 -34.59 24.32
CA GLY A 332 12.52 -35.36 25.41
C GLY A 332 11.30 -36.21 25.01
N ALA A 333 10.32 -36.35 25.89
CA ALA A 333 9.10 -37.13 25.66
C ALA A 333 8.01 -36.33 24.93
N TRP A 334 8.37 -35.66 23.82
CA TRP A 334 7.42 -34.86 23.04
C TRP A 334 6.22 -35.67 22.55
N TYR A 335 6.39 -36.97 22.32
CA TYR A 335 5.34 -37.87 21.83
C TYR A 335 4.24 -38.15 22.86
N GLU A 336 4.46 -37.85 24.14
CA GLU A 336 3.46 -38.05 25.20
C GLU A 336 2.57 -36.83 25.42
N ASN A 337 3.08 -35.65 25.03
CA ASN A 337 2.47 -34.36 25.32
C ASN A 337 1.74 -33.79 24.11
N ASP A 338 0.50 -33.34 24.32
CA ASP A 338 -0.30 -32.68 23.29
C ASP A 338 0.16 -31.23 23.08
N GLY A 339 0.82 -30.99 21.95
CA GLY A 339 1.32 -29.71 21.46
C GLY A 339 0.67 -29.26 20.15
N GLY A 340 -0.36 -29.98 19.68
CA GLY A 340 -1.03 -29.71 18.41
C GLY A 340 -0.35 -30.34 17.18
N PRO A 341 -0.99 -30.28 15.99
CA PRO A 341 -0.47 -30.91 14.79
C PRO A 341 0.74 -30.15 14.24
N PHE A 342 1.71 -30.88 13.71
CA PHE A 342 2.91 -30.29 13.10
C PHE A 342 3.42 -31.15 11.94
N LEU A 343 4.21 -30.53 11.08
CA LEU A 343 4.98 -31.18 10.02
C LEU A 343 6.33 -31.59 10.59
N GLY A 344 6.76 -32.83 10.36
CA GLY A 344 8.12 -33.26 10.68
C GLY A 344 8.72 -34.04 9.52
N PHE A 345 9.91 -34.59 9.74
CA PHE A 345 10.67 -35.28 8.70
C PHE A 345 11.25 -36.59 9.20
N LEU A 346 11.26 -37.60 8.33
CA LEU A 346 12.08 -38.81 8.55
C LEU A 346 13.56 -38.46 8.49
N LYS A 347 14.34 -39.04 9.40
CA LYS A 347 15.80 -38.92 9.41
C LYS A 347 16.43 -39.55 8.15
N LYS A 348 15.82 -40.63 7.65
CA LYS A 348 16.18 -41.31 6.41
C LYS A 348 15.43 -40.68 5.22
N GLY A 349 16.14 -40.04 4.31
CA GLY A 349 15.57 -39.51 3.05
C GLY A 349 14.83 -38.17 3.15
N SER A 350 14.67 -37.58 4.34
CA SER A 350 14.01 -36.26 4.52
C SER A 350 12.57 -36.19 4.03
N VAL A 351 11.85 -37.32 4.07
CA VAL A 351 10.45 -37.40 3.64
C VAL A 351 9.57 -36.64 4.65
N PRO A 352 8.68 -35.75 4.18
CA PRO A 352 7.77 -35.02 5.05
C PRO A 352 6.68 -35.94 5.64
N ILE A 353 6.40 -35.79 6.94
CA ILE A 353 5.38 -36.52 7.68
C ILE A 353 4.48 -35.55 8.43
N ALA A 354 3.17 -35.82 8.41
CA ALA A 354 2.20 -35.11 9.22
C ALA A 354 2.07 -35.79 10.59
N PHE A 355 2.44 -35.10 11.66
CA PHE A 355 2.18 -35.53 13.02
C PHE A 355 0.84 -34.98 13.49
N LEU A 356 -0.11 -35.88 13.73
CA LEU A 356 -1.47 -35.53 14.14
C LEU A 356 -1.69 -36.00 15.58
N PRO A 357 -2.20 -35.13 16.47
CA PRO A 357 -2.46 -35.53 17.85
C PRO A 357 -3.54 -36.61 17.90
N TYR A 358 -3.27 -37.63 18.71
CA TYR A 358 -4.13 -38.80 18.91
C TYR A 358 -4.70 -38.82 20.32
N LYS A 359 -6.03 -38.70 20.44
CA LYS A 359 -6.74 -38.59 21.72
C LYS A 359 -6.18 -37.43 22.58
N SER A 360 -6.06 -37.61 23.89
CA SER A 360 -5.57 -36.56 24.82
C SER A 360 -4.05 -36.53 25.00
N THR A 361 -3.35 -37.56 24.51
CA THR A 361 -1.91 -37.81 24.69
C THR A 361 -1.43 -38.75 23.58
N GLY A 362 -0.40 -38.36 22.83
CA GLY A 362 0.12 -39.16 21.72
C GLY A 362 0.04 -38.50 20.35
N TYR A 363 0.85 -39.00 19.41
CA TYR A 363 0.80 -38.61 18.00
C TYR A 363 0.68 -39.83 17.08
N ILE A 364 0.02 -39.62 15.95
CA ILE A 364 0.11 -40.48 14.77
C ILE A 364 0.96 -39.76 13.74
N ALA A 365 2.01 -40.44 13.29
CA ALA A 365 2.77 -40.10 12.10
C ALA A 365 1.99 -40.60 10.88
N PHE A 366 1.55 -39.68 10.02
CA PHE A 366 0.90 -40.00 8.76
C PHE A 366 1.83 -39.69 7.59
N ASN A 367 2.20 -40.72 6.85
CA ASN A 367 2.96 -40.60 5.62
C ASN A 367 1.98 -40.45 4.44
N THR A 368 2.07 -39.36 3.69
CA THR A 368 1.20 -39.10 2.53
C THR A 368 1.61 -39.85 1.26
N GLU A 369 2.85 -40.31 1.15
CA GLU A 369 3.34 -41.14 0.03
C GLU A 369 2.85 -42.58 0.15
N THR A 370 3.03 -43.19 1.33
CA THR A 370 2.66 -44.61 1.56
C THR A 370 1.25 -44.78 2.11
N GLN A 371 0.59 -43.68 2.48
CA GLN A 371 -0.67 -43.64 3.26
C GLN A 371 -0.62 -44.40 4.58
N GLU A 372 0.58 -44.68 5.09
CA GLU A 372 0.78 -45.41 6.34
C GLU A 372 0.53 -44.51 7.56
N LYS A 373 -0.17 -45.07 8.56
CA LYS A 373 -0.45 -44.41 9.84
C LYS A 373 0.27 -45.19 10.94
N VAL A 374 1.33 -44.61 11.50
CA VAL A 374 2.12 -45.23 12.57
C VAL A 374 1.94 -44.42 13.86
N ARG A 375 1.70 -45.11 14.98
CA ARG A 375 1.66 -44.46 16.29
C ARG A 375 3.07 -44.15 16.75
N VAL A 376 3.33 -42.91 17.17
CA VAL A 376 4.64 -42.53 17.71
C VAL A 376 4.79 -43.09 19.14
N SER A 377 5.91 -43.76 19.39
CA SER A 377 6.31 -44.36 20.66
C SER A 377 7.81 -44.18 20.88
N GLU A 378 8.29 -44.48 22.08
CA GLU A 378 9.71 -44.37 22.41
C GLU A 378 10.62 -45.16 21.46
N SER A 379 10.13 -46.31 20.97
CA SER A 379 10.85 -47.19 20.03
C SER A 379 11.04 -46.63 18.62
N ASN A 380 10.19 -45.70 18.15
CA ASN A 380 10.26 -45.15 16.79
C ASN A 380 10.62 -43.66 16.74
N LYS A 381 10.76 -43.01 17.91
CA LYS A 381 11.13 -41.59 18.01
C LYS A 381 12.45 -41.29 17.28
N SER A 382 13.42 -42.20 17.33
CA SER A 382 14.75 -42.05 16.71
C SER A 382 14.74 -41.95 15.19
N ASP A 383 13.64 -42.37 14.56
CA ASP A 383 13.50 -42.41 13.10
C ASP A 383 13.13 -41.05 12.52
N TYR A 384 12.67 -40.12 13.38
CA TYR A 384 12.29 -38.76 13.02
C TYR A 384 13.40 -37.75 13.34
N ARG A 385 13.41 -36.62 12.64
CA ARG A 385 14.32 -35.51 12.96
C ARG A 385 13.91 -34.84 14.27
N ASN A 386 14.87 -34.18 14.93
CA ASN A 386 14.65 -33.48 16.20
C ASN A 386 14.00 -32.09 16.04
N PHE A 387 13.46 -31.77 14.86
CA PHE A 387 12.76 -30.52 14.62
C PHE A 387 11.56 -30.75 13.70
N GLY A 388 10.58 -29.86 13.81
CA GLY A 388 9.39 -29.83 12.98
C GLY A 388 8.86 -28.41 12.79
N TYR A 389 7.80 -28.26 12.00
CA TYR A 389 7.16 -27.00 11.72
C TYR A 389 5.68 -27.03 12.08
N MET A 390 5.26 -26.08 12.90
CA MET A 390 3.86 -25.90 13.28
C MET A 390 3.23 -24.77 12.47
N LEU A 391 2.04 -24.98 11.93
CA LEU A 391 1.26 -23.96 11.23
C LEU A 391 0.31 -23.24 12.20
N TYR A 392 0.17 -21.93 12.06
CA TYR A 392 -0.78 -21.12 12.82
C TYR A 392 -1.98 -20.75 11.96
N LYS A 393 -3.17 -20.92 12.53
CA LYS A 393 -4.41 -20.55 11.84
C LYS A 393 -4.56 -19.01 11.82
N PRO A 394 -4.64 -18.37 10.63
CA PRO A 394 -4.83 -16.93 10.56
C PRO A 394 -6.23 -16.54 11.05
N LEU A 395 -6.36 -15.29 11.55
CA LEU A 395 -7.67 -14.70 11.82
C LEU A 395 -8.38 -14.40 10.49
N PRO A 396 -9.70 -14.62 10.38
CA PRO A 396 -10.45 -14.19 9.20
C PRO A 396 -10.33 -12.68 8.99
N ILE A 397 -10.13 -12.27 7.73
CA ILE A 397 -9.83 -10.88 7.34
C ILE A 397 -11.02 -9.93 7.60
N ASN A 398 -12.24 -10.47 7.67
CA ASN A 398 -13.48 -9.71 7.87
C ASN A 398 -13.59 -9.07 9.27
N ASN A 399 -14.64 -8.26 9.48
CA ASN A 399 -14.98 -7.71 10.80
C ASN A 399 -15.30 -8.84 11.77
N ILE A 400 -14.36 -9.15 12.66
CA ILE A 400 -14.51 -10.26 13.60
C ILE A 400 -15.39 -9.83 14.76
N THR A 401 -16.46 -10.58 14.99
CA THR A 401 -17.28 -10.42 16.20
C THR A 401 -16.72 -11.27 17.34
N ILE A 402 -16.88 -10.85 18.60
CA ILE A 402 -16.46 -11.62 19.81
C ILE A 402 -16.96 -13.07 19.77
N LYS A 403 -18.16 -13.27 19.23
CA LYS A 403 -18.79 -14.60 19.05
C LYS A 403 -18.01 -15.49 18.07
N GLU A 404 -17.41 -14.91 17.04
CA GLU A 404 -16.58 -15.62 16.06
C GLU A 404 -15.21 -15.96 16.63
N ILE A 405 -14.62 -15.10 17.47
CA ILE A 405 -13.39 -15.40 18.22
C ILE A 405 -13.61 -16.60 19.16
N PHE A 406 -14.75 -16.61 19.85
CA PHE A 406 -15.12 -17.71 20.75
C PHE A 406 -15.34 -19.02 19.97
N LYS A 407 -16.07 -18.96 18.84
CA LYS A 407 -16.27 -20.10 17.94
C LYS A 407 -14.95 -20.62 17.34
N PHE A 408 -14.06 -19.73 16.94
CA PHE A 408 -12.72 -20.05 16.44
C PHE A 408 -11.93 -20.85 17.47
N SER A 409 -11.97 -20.40 18.72
CA SER A 409 -11.22 -20.98 19.85
C SER A 409 -11.75 -22.35 20.31
N ILE A 410 -13.06 -22.59 20.21
CA ILE A 410 -13.73 -23.81 20.69
C ILE A 410 -13.70 -24.97 19.67
N SER A 411 -13.42 -24.69 18.41
CA SER A 411 -13.79 -25.55 17.28
C SER A 411 -13.26 -27.00 17.28
N ARG A 412 -12.34 -27.42 18.16
CA ARG A 412 -11.80 -28.79 18.14
C ARG A 412 -11.45 -29.45 19.48
N ASP A 413 -11.22 -28.70 20.56
CA ASP A 413 -10.90 -29.24 21.90
C ASP A 413 -12.17 -29.66 22.70
N LYS A 414 -13.21 -30.19 22.03
CA LYS A 414 -14.52 -30.48 22.64
C LYS A 414 -14.43 -31.39 23.88
N THR A 415 -13.48 -32.32 23.88
CA THR A 415 -13.26 -33.26 24.98
C THR A 415 -12.84 -32.55 26.26
N ASP A 416 -11.98 -31.53 26.17
CA ASP A 416 -11.52 -30.79 27.35
C ASP A 416 -12.65 -29.93 27.92
N TYR A 417 -13.48 -29.31 27.08
CA TYR A 417 -14.69 -28.59 27.51
C TYR A 417 -15.73 -29.51 28.17
N ILE A 418 -15.96 -30.70 27.61
CA ILE A 418 -16.87 -31.69 28.21
C ILE A 418 -16.34 -32.16 29.56
N ARG A 419 -15.03 -32.42 29.68
CA ARG A 419 -14.41 -32.76 30.97
C ARG A 419 -14.59 -31.63 31.98
N ILE A 420 -14.30 -30.38 31.62
CA ILE A 420 -14.50 -29.22 32.51
C ILE A 420 -15.96 -29.11 32.94
N LEU A 421 -16.92 -29.29 32.01
CA LEU A 421 -18.35 -29.26 32.30
C LEU A 421 -18.75 -30.37 33.29
N LEU A 422 -18.29 -31.60 33.05
CA LEU A 422 -18.57 -32.74 33.95
C LEU A 422 -17.98 -32.50 35.34
N MET A 423 -16.74 -32.01 35.43
CA MET A 423 -16.09 -31.72 36.71
C MET A 423 -16.80 -30.58 37.44
N ALA A 424 -17.16 -29.51 36.74
CA ALA A 424 -17.93 -28.40 37.30
C ALA A 424 -19.30 -28.88 37.82
N LEU A 425 -19.98 -29.74 37.05
CA LEU A 425 -21.24 -30.35 37.47
C LEU A 425 -21.05 -31.21 38.74
N SER A 426 -20.02 -32.06 38.77
CA SER A 426 -19.69 -32.88 39.96
C SER A 426 -19.40 -32.03 41.19
N VAL A 427 -18.59 -30.96 41.07
CA VAL A 427 -18.34 -30.01 42.17
C VAL A 427 -19.65 -29.36 42.63
N THR A 428 -20.53 -29.01 41.68
CA THR A 428 -21.84 -28.40 41.99
C THR A 428 -22.71 -29.35 42.81
N LEU A 429 -22.88 -30.59 42.34
CA LEU A 429 -23.71 -31.58 43.04
C LEU A 429 -23.16 -31.91 44.43
N LEU A 430 -21.83 -32.06 44.57
CA LEU A 430 -21.21 -32.27 45.88
C LEU A 430 -21.37 -31.05 46.80
N GLY A 431 -21.27 -29.84 46.25
CA GLY A 431 -21.52 -28.61 46.99
C GLY A 431 -22.95 -28.52 47.53
N MET A 432 -23.93 -29.07 46.80
CA MET A 432 -25.33 -29.13 47.24
C MET A 432 -25.58 -30.13 48.38
N LEU A 433 -24.66 -31.09 48.62
CA LEU A 433 -24.79 -32.01 49.76
C LEU A 433 -24.72 -31.26 51.09
N ALA A 434 -23.93 -30.19 51.18
CA ALA A 434 -23.81 -29.42 52.41
C ALA A 434 -25.14 -28.83 52.90
N PRO A 435 -25.88 -28.03 52.11
CA PRO A 435 -27.19 -27.52 52.54
C PRO A 435 -28.23 -28.63 52.76
N VAL A 436 -28.24 -29.68 51.92
CA VAL A 436 -29.19 -30.80 52.05
C VAL A 436 -28.97 -31.59 53.35
N LEU A 437 -27.72 -31.96 53.64
CA LEU A 437 -27.37 -32.70 54.85
C LEU A 437 -27.52 -31.82 56.10
N THR A 438 -27.24 -30.53 56.00
CA THR A 438 -27.46 -29.57 57.10
C THR A 438 -28.96 -29.42 57.39
N ALA A 439 -29.82 -29.33 56.38
CA ALA A 439 -31.27 -29.33 56.59
C ALA A 439 -31.71 -30.61 57.32
N LYS A 440 -31.29 -31.78 56.83
CA LYS A 440 -31.60 -33.07 57.48
C LYS A 440 -31.06 -33.18 58.91
N LEU A 441 -29.90 -32.58 59.17
CA LEU A 441 -29.29 -32.50 60.49
C LEU A 441 -30.21 -31.78 61.48
N PHE A 442 -30.70 -30.60 61.12
CA PHE A 442 -31.59 -29.79 61.97
C PHE A 442 -33.02 -30.32 62.03
N ASP A 443 -33.57 -30.81 60.92
CA ASP A 443 -34.96 -31.23 60.84
C ASP A 443 -35.22 -32.60 61.49
N SER A 444 -34.22 -33.49 61.49
CA SER A 444 -34.44 -34.89 61.88
C SER A 444 -33.39 -35.45 62.84
N ILE A 445 -32.11 -35.13 62.68
CA ILE A 445 -31.06 -35.83 63.46
C ILE A 445 -30.91 -35.23 64.85
N ILE A 446 -30.84 -33.90 64.96
CA ILE A 446 -30.72 -33.19 66.23
C ILE A 446 -31.96 -33.41 67.11
N PRO A 447 -33.22 -33.24 66.62
CA PRO A 447 -34.41 -33.44 67.44
C PRO A 447 -34.56 -34.88 67.94
N ASN A 448 -34.19 -35.88 67.14
CA ASN A 448 -34.30 -37.29 67.50
C ASN A 448 -33.10 -37.83 68.30
N ALA A 449 -32.12 -36.98 68.65
CA ALA A 449 -30.89 -37.36 69.37
C ALA A 449 -30.14 -38.57 68.79
N ALA A 450 -30.21 -38.78 67.46
CA ALA A 450 -29.67 -39.95 66.79
C ALA A 450 -28.14 -39.86 66.58
N LYS A 451 -27.35 -40.10 67.65
CA LYS A 451 -25.88 -39.95 67.65
C LYS A 451 -25.15 -40.72 66.54
N ASN A 452 -25.63 -41.92 66.20
CA ASN A 452 -25.04 -42.71 65.09
C ASN A 452 -25.27 -42.04 63.73
N GLN A 453 -26.46 -41.47 63.50
CA GLN A 453 -26.78 -40.76 62.26
C GLN A 453 -25.98 -39.46 62.13
N LEU A 454 -25.72 -38.77 63.26
CA LEU A 454 -24.85 -37.60 63.30
C LEU A 454 -23.43 -37.93 62.83
N GLY A 455 -22.87 -39.06 63.28
CA GLY A 455 -21.57 -39.54 62.83
C GLY A 455 -21.52 -39.82 61.32
N TYR A 456 -22.56 -40.45 60.76
CA TYR A 456 -22.65 -40.70 59.32
C TYR A 456 -22.75 -39.41 58.51
N VAL A 457 -23.50 -38.41 58.99
CA VAL A 457 -23.60 -37.11 58.31
C VAL A 457 -22.29 -36.34 58.36
N ALA A 458 -21.60 -36.31 59.51
CA ALA A 458 -20.30 -35.67 59.64
C ALA A 458 -19.25 -36.32 58.71
N PHE A 459 -19.20 -37.65 58.68
CA PHE A 459 -18.31 -38.39 57.77
C PHE A 459 -18.67 -38.16 56.30
N GLY A 460 -19.97 -38.16 55.96
CA GLY A 460 -20.45 -37.87 54.62
C GLY A 460 -20.11 -36.47 54.13
N LEU A 461 -20.26 -35.44 54.99
CA LEU A 461 -19.83 -34.07 54.74
C LEU A 461 -18.30 -33.99 54.54
N GLY A 462 -17.53 -34.70 55.35
CA GLY A 462 -16.07 -34.79 55.21
C GLY A 462 -15.65 -35.39 53.87
N MET A 463 -16.23 -36.53 53.47
CA MET A 463 -15.96 -37.15 52.17
C MET A 463 -16.41 -36.26 51.01
N ALA A 464 -17.57 -35.61 51.12
CA ALA A 464 -18.07 -34.68 50.13
C ALA A 464 -17.12 -33.48 49.96
N ALA A 465 -16.58 -32.93 51.05
CA ALA A 465 -15.62 -31.83 51.02
C ALA A 465 -14.30 -32.23 50.34
N VAL A 466 -13.74 -33.40 50.69
CA VAL A 466 -12.52 -33.93 50.04
C VAL A 466 -12.76 -34.20 48.56
N GLY A 467 -13.90 -34.82 48.22
CA GLY A 467 -14.29 -35.05 46.83
C GLY A 467 -14.42 -33.74 46.05
N ALA A 468 -15.13 -32.76 46.60
CA ALA A 468 -15.29 -31.45 45.98
C ALA A 468 -13.93 -30.77 45.74
N PHE A 469 -13.01 -30.84 46.71
CA PHE A 469 -11.65 -30.31 46.57
C PHE A 469 -10.87 -30.97 45.42
N LEU A 470 -10.89 -32.30 45.31
CA LEU A 470 -10.20 -33.02 44.24
C LEU A 470 -10.79 -32.71 42.85
N PHE A 471 -12.11 -32.65 42.76
CA PHE A 471 -12.79 -32.26 41.51
C PHE A 471 -12.49 -30.81 41.14
N ASP A 472 -12.44 -29.90 42.11
CA ASP A 472 -12.15 -28.48 41.90
C ASP A 472 -10.69 -28.25 41.47
N LEU A 473 -9.73 -28.97 42.07
CA LEU A 473 -8.33 -28.98 41.64
C LEU A 473 -8.20 -29.42 40.18
N THR A 474 -8.82 -30.56 39.84
CA THR A 474 -8.71 -31.11 38.49
C THR A 474 -9.43 -30.23 37.47
N LYS A 475 -10.57 -29.63 37.83
CA LYS A 475 -11.26 -28.60 37.03
C LYS A 475 -10.33 -27.40 36.78
N SER A 476 -9.63 -26.93 37.81
CA SER A 476 -8.72 -25.78 37.71
C SER A 476 -7.53 -26.07 36.79
N VAL A 477 -6.93 -27.26 36.87
CA VAL A 477 -5.87 -27.69 35.94
C VAL A 477 -6.39 -27.81 34.51
N ALA A 478 -7.59 -28.37 34.31
CA ALA A 478 -8.21 -28.47 32.99
C ALA A 478 -8.52 -27.08 32.40
N LEU A 479 -9.01 -26.14 33.22
CA LEU A 479 -9.26 -24.76 32.82
C LEU A 479 -7.97 -24.06 32.39
N MET A 480 -6.90 -24.19 33.17
CA MET A 480 -5.58 -23.65 32.84
C MET A 480 -5.05 -24.20 31.51
N ARG A 481 -5.27 -25.48 31.22
CA ARG A 481 -4.87 -26.11 29.94
C ARG A 481 -5.65 -25.54 28.76
N VAL A 482 -6.96 -25.34 28.90
CA VAL A 482 -7.80 -24.72 27.86
C VAL A 482 -7.42 -23.26 27.64
N GLU A 483 -7.22 -22.50 28.72
CA GLU A 483 -6.76 -21.12 28.66
C GLU A 483 -5.43 -20.99 27.92
N SER A 484 -4.44 -21.83 28.27
CA SER A 484 -3.11 -21.82 27.62
C SER A 484 -3.19 -22.17 26.12
N LYS A 485 -4.03 -23.15 25.74
CA LYS A 485 -4.23 -23.49 24.32
C LYS A 485 -4.91 -22.36 23.55
N MET A 486 -5.89 -21.69 24.16
CA MET A 486 -6.55 -20.53 23.57
C MET A 486 -5.61 -19.33 23.44
N ASP A 487 -4.77 -19.11 24.47
CA ASP A 487 -3.76 -18.06 24.55
C ASP A 487 -2.83 -18.10 23.34
N GLN A 488 -2.19 -19.26 23.12
CA GLN A 488 -1.24 -19.47 22.03
C GLN A 488 -1.86 -19.25 20.64
N LYS A 489 -3.08 -19.76 20.42
CA LYS A 489 -3.80 -19.62 19.14
C LYS A 489 -4.16 -18.16 18.87
N LEU A 490 -4.70 -17.47 19.86
CA LEU A 490 -5.16 -16.09 19.71
C LEU A 490 -3.99 -15.11 19.62
N GLN A 491 -2.91 -15.32 20.37
CA GLN A 491 -1.72 -14.46 20.32
C GLN A 491 -1.10 -14.48 18.92
N ALA A 492 -0.82 -15.66 18.35
CA ALA A 492 -0.22 -15.77 17.03
C ALA A 492 -1.11 -15.12 15.95
N ALA A 493 -2.42 -15.37 16.01
CA ALA A 493 -3.36 -14.89 15.00
C ALA A 493 -3.61 -13.37 15.08
N VAL A 494 -3.56 -12.78 16.28
CA VAL A 494 -3.62 -11.32 16.47
C VAL A 494 -2.37 -10.65 15.94
N TRP A 495 -1.18 -11.18 16.27
CA TRP A 495 0.08 -10.63 15.78
C TRP A 495 0.18 -10.70 14.26
N ASP A 496 -0.21 -11.83 13.67
CA ASP A 496 -0.26 -11.97 12.22
C ASP A 496 -1.20 -10.93 11.58
N ARG A 497 -2.40 -10.73 12.13
CA ARG A 497 -3.31 -9.69 11.64
C ARG A 497 -2.71 -8.29 11.78
N LEU A 498 -2.09 -7.97 12.92
CA LEU A 498 -1.49 -6.66 13.17
C LEU A 498 -0.38 -6.36 12.14
N LEU A 499 0.48 -7.35 11.87
CA LEU A 499 1.60 -7.24 10.93
C LEU A 499 1.15 -7.17 9.46
N ASN A 500 -0.02 -7.72 9.14
CA ASN A 500 -0.59 -7.69 7.79
C ASN A 500 -1.45 -6.43 7.52
N LEU A 501 -1.50 -5.45 8.44
CA LEU A 501 -2.22 -4.19 8.22
C LEU A 501 -1.48 -3.27 7.22
N PRO A 502 -2.19 -2.43 6.43
CA PRO A 502 -1.56 -1.53 5.47
C PRO A 502 -0.74 -0.44 6.16
N THR A 503 0.27 0.10 5.47
CA THR A 503 1.14 1.17 5.99
C THR A 503 0.37 2.44 6.40
N THR A 504 -0.79 2.69 5.78
CA THR A 504 -1.72 3.77 6.13
C THR A 504 -2.32 3.63 7.53
N PHE A 505 -2.44 2.41 8.06
CA PHE A 505 -2.84 2.15 9.44
C PHE A 505 -1.71 2.55 10.40
N PHE A 506 -0.48 2.09 10.14
CA PHE A 506 0.67 2.37 11.00
C PHE A 506 1.00 3.86 11.07
N ARG A 507 0.78 4.64 10.00
CA ARG A 507 0.94 6.10 10.02
C ARG A 507 0.02 6.83 11.02
N LYS A 508 -1.06 6.19 11.49
CA LYS A 508 -2.02 6.80 12.43
C LYS A 508 -1.66 6.60 13.89
N PHE A 509 -0.67 5.76 14.21
CA PHE A 509 -0.33 5.37 15.57
C PHE A 509 1.16 5.51 15.84
N THR A 510 1.54 5.95 17.04
CA THR A 510 2.94 5.93 17.48
C THR A 510 3.35 4.50 17.86
N ALA A 511 4.67 4.21 17.83
CA ALA A 511 5.18 2.91 18.27
C ALA A 511 4.78 2.58 19.73
N GLY A 512 4.72 3.61 20.60
CA GLY A 512 4.26 3.48 21.98
C GLY A 512 2.77 3.14 22.11
N ASP A 513 1.88 3.80 21.36
CA ASP A 513 0.44 3.50 21.35
C ASP A 513 0.18 2.09 20.80
N LEU A 514 0.89 1.70 19.73
CA LEU A 514 0.73 0.38 19.14
C LEU A 514 1.24 -0.73 20.07
N SER A 515 2.35 -0.51 20.78
CA SER A 515 2.87 -1.42 21.80
C SER A 515 1.88 -1.58 22.96
N MET A 516 1.34 -0.48 23.51
CA MET A 516 0.33 -0.54 24.57
C MET A 516 -0.95 -1.25 24.13
N ARG A 517 -1.41 -1.01 22.89
CA ARG A 517 -2.59 -1.70 22.34
C ARG A 517 -2.34 -3.20 22.12
N SER A 518 -1.16 -3.56 21.62
CA SER A 518 -0.75 -4.96 21.46
C SER A 518 -0.64 -5.69 22.81
N LEU A 519 -0.14 -5.01 23.85
CA LEU A 519 -0.14 -5.56 25.21
C LEU A 519 -1.56 -5.65 25.81
N SER A 520 -2.43 -4.70 25.50
CA SER A 520 -3.83 -4.71 25.95
C SER A 520 -4.66 -5.83 25.31
N MET A 521 -4.27 -6.29 24.11
CA MET A 521 -4.83 -7.50 23.46
C MET A 521 -4.65 -8.74 24.34
N GLY A 522 -3.53 -8.87 25.07
CA GLY A 522 -3.35 -9.93 26.07
C GLY A 522 -4.39 -9.91 27.19
N ARG A 523 -4.76 -8.72 27.69
CA ARG A 523 -5.82 -8.57 28.70
C ARG A 523 -7.20 -8.87 28.14
N ILE A 524 -7.52 -8.39 26.94
CA ILE A 524 -8.79 -8.68 26.25
C ILE A 524 -8.92 -10.19 26.05
N ARG A 525 -7.83 -10.85 25.65
CA ARG A 525 -7.75 -12.29 25.46
C ARG A 525 -7.99 -13.04 26.77
N GLN A 526 -7.35 -12.66 27.88
CA GLN A 526 -7.56 -13.27 29.20
C GLN A 526 -9.02 -13.15 29.66
N LEU A 527 -9.65 -12.00 29.41
CA LEU A 527 -11.09 -11.80 29.66
C LEU A 527 -11.96 -12.70 28.78
N LEU A 528 -11.60 -12.89 27.51
CA LEU A 528 -12.36 -13.72 26.57
C LEU A 528 -12.19 -15.23 26.79
N SER A 529 -11.01 -15.69 27.23
CA SER A 529 -10.72 -17.12 27.41
C SER A 529 -11.07 -17.61 28.81
N GLY A 530 -10.54 -16.95 29.84
CA GLY A 530 -10.67 -17.43 31.22
C GLY A 530 -11.91 -16.92 31.93
N ALA A 531 -12.12 -15.60 31.90
CA ALA A 531 -13.26 -15.00 32.60
C ALA A 531 -14.60 -15.41 31.97
N ALA A 532 -14.69 -15.48 30.64
CA ALA A 532 -15.89 -15.92 29.95
C ALA A 532 -16.24 -17.39 30.27
N LEU A 533 -15.28 -18.30 30.20
CA LEU A 533 -15.51 -19.72 30.48
C LEU A 533 -15.90 -19.95 31.95
N SER A 534 -15.20 -19.29 32.88
CA SER A 534 -15.54 -19.31 34.31
C SER A 534 -16.94 -18.74 34.57
N SER A 535 -17.32 -17.67 33.88
CA SER A 535 -18.65 -17.06 34.00
C SER A 535 -19.76 -17.98 33.49
N ILE A 536 -19.55 -18.69 32.39
CA ILE A 536 -20.51 -19.67 31.86
C ILE A 536 -20.71 -20.80 32.89
N LEU A 537 -19.63 -21.34 33.45
CA LEU A 537 -19.70 -22.38 34.48
C LEU A 537 -20.38 -21.87 35.76
N ALA A 538 -20.05 -20.66 36.19
CA ALA A 538 -20.70 -20.02 37.34
C ALA A 538 -22.20 -19.79 37.10
N CYS A 539 -22.61 -19.46 35.88
CA CYS A 539 -24.01 -19.32 35.50
C CYS A 539 -24.76 -20.65 35.62
N VAL A 540 -24.16 -21.76 35.18
CA VAL A 540 -24.72 -23.11 35.35
C VAL A 540 -24.85 -23.46 36.84
N PHE A 541 -23.79 -23.26 37.62
CA PHE A 541 -23.78 -23.48 39.08
C PHE A 541 -24.87 -22.66 39.79
N SER A 542 -24.95 -21.37 39.49
CA SER A 542 -25.93 -20.45 40.07
C SER A 542 -27.36 -20.85 39.72
N THR A 543 -27.60 -21.33 38.48
CA THR A 543 -28.93 -21.76 38.04
C THR A 543 -29.37 -23.00 38.81
N LEU A 544 -28.48 -23.99 39.00
CA LEU A 544 -28.78 -25.20 39.78
C LEU A 544 -29.07 -24.88 41.26
N ASN A 545 -28.30 -23.98 41.87
CA ASN A 545 -28.54 -23.54 43.24
C ASN A 545 -29.85 -22.75 43.39
N LEU A 546 -30.17 -21.90 42.41
CA LEU A 546 -31.44 -21.17 42.39
C LEU A 546 -32.64 -22.12 42.27
N LEU A 547 -32.55 -23.16 41.43
CA LEU A 547 -33.57 -24.21 41.32
C LEU A 547 -33.77 -24.95 42.64
N LEU A 548 -32.68 -25.26 43.34
CA LEU A 548 -32.74 -25.87 44.68
C LEU A 548 -33.42 -24.93 45.69
N LEU A 549 -33.13 -23.63 45.64
CA LEU A 549 -33.77 -22.65 46.51
C LEU A 549 -35.28 -22.54 46.22
N PHE A 550 -35.68 -22.57 44.93
CA PHE A 550 -37.10 -22.63 44.55
C PHE A 550 -37.80 -23.89 45.08
N TYR A 551 -37.09 -25.03 45.09
CA TYR A 551 -37.61 -26.27 45.65
C TYR A 551 -37.85 -26.16 47.16
N TYR A 552 -36.95 -25.49 47.90
CA TYR A 552 -37.11 -25.28 49.35
C TYR A 552 -38.17 -24.24 49.71
N SER A 553 -38.12 -23.06 49.08
CA SER A 553 -39.07 -21.98 49.32
C SER A 553 -39.14 -21.00 48.13
N PRO A 554 -40.23 -21.06 47.35
CA PRO A 554 -40.44 -20.13 46.24
C PRO A 554 -40.45 -18.65 46.68
N SER A 555 -40.94 -18.36 47.89
CA SER A 555 -40.97 -16.99 48.42
C SER A 555 -39.58 -16.41 48.65
N LEU A 556 -38.67 -17.20 49.24
CA LEU A 556 -37.28 -16.79 49.46
C LEU A 556 -36.51 -16.69 48.14
N ALA A 557 -36.80 -17.57 47.17
CA ALA A 557 -36.18 -17.54 45.85
C ALA A 557 -36.49 -16.23 45.09
N TRP A 558 -37.72 -15.73 45.12
CA TRP A 558 -38.07 -14.44 44.51
C TRP A 558 -37.35 -13.25 45.18
N ILE A 559 -37.21 -13.27 46.50
CA ILE A 559 -36.44 -12.25 47.22
C ILE A 559 -34.97 -12.30 46.80
N ALA A 560 -34.38 -13.50 46.70
CA ALA A 560 -33.01 -13.67 46.24
C ALA A 560 -32.81 -13.15 44.81
N ILE A 561 -33.73 -13.44 43.89
CA ILE A 561 -33.72 -12.91 42.51
C ILE A 561 -33.74 -11.37 42.52
N PHE A 562 -34.61 -10.77 43.32
CA PHE A 562 -34.70 -9.31 43.43
C PHE A 562 -33.39 -8.69 43.91
N VAL A 563 -32.76 -9.27 44.94
CA VAL A 563 -31.45 -8.81 45.46
C VAL A 563 -30.37 -8.94 44.38
N VAL A 564 -30.32 -10.07 43.65
CA VAL A 564 -29.37 -10.27 42.55
C VAL A 564 -29.59 -9.25 41.42
N LEU A 565 -30.84 -8.99 41.04
CA LEU A 565 -31.16 -7.99 40.01
C LEU A 565 -30.73 -6.58 40.44
N LEU A 566 -30.94 -6.21 41.70
CA LEU A 566 -30.49 -4.94 42.26
C LEU A 566 -28.96 -4.85 42.19
N GLN A 567 -28.25 -5.89 42.61
CA GLN A 567 -26.79 -5.94 42.58
C GLN A 567 -26.23 -5.85 41.15
N VAL A 568 -26.85 -6.55 40.19
CA VAL A 568 -26.50 -6.43 38.76
C VAL A 568 -26.74 -5.02 38.25
N GLY A 569 -27.87 -4.40 38.60
CA GLY A 569 -28.20 -3.02 38.24
C GLY A 569 -27.15 -2.02 38.75
N VAL A 570 -26.77 -2.11 40.03
CA VAL A 570 -25.72 -1.28 40.63
C VAL A 570 -24.38 -1.47 39.91
N ASN A 571 -23.97 -2.72 39.64
CA ASN A 571 -22.72 -3.00 38.93
C ASN A 571 -22.70 -2.42 37.51
N ILE A 572 -23.82 -2.48 36.78
CA ILE A 572 -23.93 -1.87 35.44
C ILE A 572 -23.79 -0.36 35.51
N ILE A 573 -24.45 0.29 36.48
CA ILE A 573 -24.38 1.75 36.66
C ILE A 573 -22.94 2.17 37.00
N VAL A 574 -22.33 1.54 38.01
CA VAL A 574 -20.95 1.81 38.41
C VAL A 574 -19.98 1.56 37.26
N GLY A 575 -20.13 0.45 36.54
CA GLY A 575 -19.29 0.12 35.38
C GLY A 575 -19.39 1.16 34.26
N ARG A 576 -20.59 1.66 33.96
CA ARG A 576 -20.76 2.74 32.97
C ARG A 576 -20.08 4.04 33.40
N ILE A 577 -20.22 4.42 34.66
CA ILE A 577 -19.55 5.61 35.22
C ILE A 577 -18.04 5.46 35.17
N GLN A 578 -17.52 4.28 35.56
CA GLN A 578 -16.09 3.99 35.56
C GLN A 578 -15.48 4.08 34.16
N VAL A 579 -16.13 3.50 33.14
CA VAL A 579 -15.66 3.58 31.75
C VAL A 579 -15.64 5.03 31.25
N SER A 580 -16.65 5.83 31.59
CA SER A 580 -16.67 7.26 31.24
C SER A 580 -15.48 8.00 31.85
N LYS A 581 -15.21 7.78 33.14
CA LYS A 581 -14.10 8.43 33.86
C LYS A 581 -12.71 7.96 33.39
N GLN A 582 -12.56 6.69 33.03
CA GLN A 582 -11.32 6.18 32.45
C GLN A 582 -11.01 6.80 31.08
N LYS A 583 -12.04 7.05 30.26
CA LYS A 583 -11.85 7.76 28.97
C LYS A 583 -11.37 9.20 29.18
N GLU A 584 -11.92 9.90 30.17
CA GLU A 584 -11.45 11.25 30.53
C GLU A 584 -9.98 11.22 30.97
N LEU A 585 -9.61 10.30 31.87
CA LEU A 585 -8.22 10.17 32.36
C LEU A 585 -7.21 9.88 31.24
N LEU A 586 -7.55 8.98 30.30
CA LEU A 586 -6.69 8.66 29.15
C LEU A 586 -6.51 9.84 28.18
N ALA A 587 -7.51 10.70 28.06
CA ALA A 587 -7.43 11.92 27.26
C ALA A 587 -6.53 13.00 27.89
N PHE A 588 -6.41 13.01 29.23
CA PHE A 588 -5.48 13.89 29.94
C PHE A 588 -4.04 13.38 29.91
N SER A 589 -3.81 12.08 30.09
CA SER A 589 -2.46 11.51 30.06
C SER A 589 -1.83 11.49 28.67
N GLY A 590 -2.64 11.42 27.60
CA GLY A 590 -2.17 11.58 26.22
C GLY A 590 -1.82 13.02 25.81
N LYS A 591 -2.06 14.02 26.65
CA LYS A 591 -1.67 15.44 26.42
C LYS A 591 -0.37 15.83 27.14
N THR A 592 0.11 15.00 28.06
CA THR A 592 1.32 15.24 28.87
C THR A 592 2.53 14.41 28.42
N ALA A 593 2.35 13.55 27.43
CA ALA A 593 3.38 12.77 26.75
C ALA A 593 3.42 13.18 25.28
#